data_AF-A0A947B6N6-F1
#
_entry.id   AF-A0A947B6N6-F1
#
_cell.length_a   1.000
_cell.length_b   1.000
_cell.length_c   1.000
_cell.angle_alpha   90.00
_cell.angle_beta   90.00
_cell.angle_gamma   90.00
#
_symmetry.space_group_name_H-M   'P 1'
#
loop_
_entity.id
_entity.type
_entity.pdbx_description
1 polymer ?
#
loop_
_entity_poly.entity_id
_entity_poly.type
_entity_poly.pdbx_seq_one_letter_code
_entity_poly.pdbx_strand_id
1 'polypeptide(L)' 'PRANPRSSLPYLFLGFTYEEAGKGEEAQIAVSEVLKRNPKASIEHYAKSNLFPSKNPAEIERVLNSLRKAGLK' A
#
# COMPACT_ATOMS: atom_id res chain seq x y z
N PRO A 1 -0.45 -17.20 15.23
CA PRO A 1 -1.28 -17.23 14.00
C PRO A 1 -0.39 -17.12 12.75
N ARG A 2 -0.45 -18.11 11.85
CA ARG A 2 0.31 -18.08 10.58
C ARG A 2 -0.23 -16.93 9.72
N ALA A 3 0.64 -16.04 9.24
CA ALA A 3 0.24 -15.00 8.29
C ALA A 3 -0.42 -15.65 7.06
N ASN A 4 -1.54 -15.11 6.60
CA ASN A 4 -2.20 -15.62 5.40
C ASN A 4 -1.27 -15.39 4.20
N PRO A 5 -0.74 -16.46 3.56
CA PRO A 5 0.23 -16.33 2.47
C PRO A 5 -0.36 -15.68 1.20
N ARG A 6 -1.69 -15.53 1.12
CA ARG A 6 -2.38 -14.82 0.04
C ARG A 6 -2.69 -13.35 0.36
N SER A 7 -2.29 -12.84 1.52
CA SER A 7 -2.53 -11.45 1.90
C SER A 7 -1.76 -10.49 1.00
N SER A 8 -2.44 -9.47 0.47
CA SER A 8 -1.79 -8.36 -0.25
C SER A 8 -1.20 -7.31 0.70
N LEU A 9 -1.56 -7.31 1.98
CA LEU A 9 -1.17 -6.26 2.93
C LEU A 9 0.34 -6.09 3.09
N PRO A 10 1.18 -7.14 3.20
CA PRO A 10 2.62 -6.95 3.31
C PRO A 10 3.20 -6.18 2.12
N TYR A 11 2.72 -6.46 0.91
CA TYR A 11 3.14 -5.76 -0.30
C TYR A 11 2.61 -4.32 -0.35
N LEU A 12 1.42 -4.05 0.22
CA LEU A 12 0.92 -2.69 0.39
C LEU A 12 1.84 -1.87 1.30
N PHE A 13 2.26 -2.43 2.44
CA PHE A 13 3.18 -1.77 3.35
C PHE A 13 4.55 -1.53 2.71
N LEU A 14 5.07 -2.52 1.97
CA LEU A 14 6.29 -2.35 1.20
C LEU A 14 6.17 -1.25 0.13
N GLY A 15 5.02 -1.16 -0.55
CA GLY A 15 4.77 -0.16 -1.59
C GLY A 15 5.01 1.28 -1.12
N PHE A 16 4.36 1.70 -0.03
CA PHE A 16 4.62 3.06 0.48
C PHE A 16 5.99 3.18 1.14
N THR A 17 6.45 2.16 1.87
CA THR A 17 7.76 2.22 2.54
C THR A 17 8.89 2.41 1.53
N TYR A 18 8.83 1.73 0.39
CA TYR A 18 9.81 1.89 -0.68
C TYR A 18 9.71 3.25 -1.36
N GLU A 19 8.50 3.75 -1.63
CA GLU A 19 8.36 5.10 -2.20
C GLU A 19 8.95 6.15 -1.25
N GLU A 20 8.64 6.08 0.04
CA GLU A 20 9.15 7.02 1.04
C GLU A 20 10.67 6.93 1.21
N ALA A 21 11.25 5.77 0.93
CA ALA A 21 12.69 5.54 0.91
C ALA A 21 13.36 5.95 -0.42
N GLY A 22 12.61 6.51 -1.38
CA GLY A 22 13.12 6.90 -2.70
C GLY A 22 13.33 5.72 -3.67
N LYS A 23 12.83 4.54 -3.33
CA LYS A 23 12.96 3.29 -4.08
C LYS A 23 11.74 3.05 -4.97
N GLY A 24 11.58 3.93 -5.98
CA GLY A 24 10.38 3.98 -6.82
C GLY A 24 10.11 2.69 -7.60
N GLU A 25 11.15 2.02 -8.11
CA GLU A 25 11.00 0.77 -8.87
C GLU A 25 10.51 -0.37 -7.97
N GLU A 26 11.10 -0.54 -6.78
CA GLU A 26 10.67 -1.54 -5.80
C GLU A 26 9.27 -1.26 -5.27
N ALA A 27 8.89 0.02 -5.14
CA ALA A 27 7.53 0.43 -4.78
C ALA A 27 6.51 -0.02 -5.83
N GLN A 28 6.81 0.20 -7.12
CA GLN A 28 5.95 -0.24 -8.24
C GLN A 28 5.84 -1.77 -8.32
N ILE A 29 6.94 -2.49 -8.08
CA ILE A 29 6.94 -3.95 -8.01
C ILE A 29 6.03 -4.42 -6.87
N ALA A 30 6.14 -3.81 -5.68
CA ALA A 30 5.31 -4.15 -4.53
C ALA A 30 3.82 -3.88 -4.80
N VAL A 31 3.46 -2.74 -5.39
CA VAL A 31 2.08 -2.44 -5.79
C VAL A 31 1.57 -3.44 -6.84
N SER A 32 2.42 -3.88 -7.76
CA SER A 32 2.05 -4.92 -8.73
C SER A 32 1.70 -6.24 -8.04
N GLU A 33 2.42 -6.63 -6.98
CA GLU A 33 2.11 -7.80 -6.18
C GLU A 33 0.81 -7.65 -5.35
N VAL A 34 0.45 -6.42 -4.94
CA VAL A 34 -0.86 -6.11 -4.35
C VAL A 34 -1.97 -6.42 -5.34
N LEU A 35 -1.88 -5.89 -6.58
CA LEU A 35 -2.91 -6.05 -7.61
C LEU A 35 -3.04 -7.51 -8.08
N LYS A 36 -1.95 -8.29 -8.12
CA LYS A 36 -2.00 -9.73 -8.42
C LYS A 36 -2.79 -10.51 -7.37
N ARG A 37 -2.70 -10.14 -6.09
CA ARG A 37 -3.38 -10.84 -4.97
C ARG A 37 -4.78 -10.31 -4.71
N ASN A 38 -4.97 -9.01 -4.87
CA ASN A 38 -6.24 -8.33 -4.74
C ASN A 38 -6.46 -7.40 -5.94
N PRO A 39 -7.04 -7.90 -7.05
CA PRO A 39 -7.30 -7.09 -8.24
C PRO A 39 -8.26 -5.92 -8.02
N LYS A 40 -8.99 -5.89 -6.90
CA LYS A 40 -9.90 -4.81 -6.51
C LYS A 40 -9.26 -3.82 -5.54
N ALA A 41 -7.96 -3.96 -5.24
CA ALA A 41 -7.25 -2.99 -4.42
C ALA A 41 -7.30 -1.60 -5.07
N SER A 42 -7.63 -0.60 -4.27
CA SER A 42 -7.65 0.79 -4.71
C SER A 42 -7.32 1.74 -3.56
N ILE A 43 -6.88 2.94 -3.90
CA ILE A 43 -6.67 4.02 -2.94
C ILE A 43 -7.95 4.31 -2.17
N GLU A 44 -9.09 4.38 -2.85
CA GLU A 44 -10.39 4.65 -2.20
C GLU A 44 -10.75 3.56 -1.17
N HIS A 45 -10.52 2.30 -1.51
CA HIS A 45 -10.76 1.19 -0.59
C HIS A 45 -9.89 1.31 0.67
N TYR A 46 -8.60 1.62 0.50
CA TYR A 46 -7.68 1.75 1.63
C TYR A 46 -7.88 3.03 2.44
N ALA A 47 -8.28 4.13 1.81
CA ALA A 47 -8.61 5.38 2.48
C ALA A 47 -9.79 5.23 3.46
N LYS A 48 -10.76 4.37 3.11
CA LYS A 48 -11.92 4.07 3.98
C LYS A 48 -11.64 2.97 5.01
N SER A 49 -10.46 2.37 4.99
CA SER A 49 -10.10 1.25 5.85
C SER A 49 -9.43 1.71 7.15
N ASN A 50 -9.59 0.93 8.23
CA ASN A 50 -8.86 1.12 9.49
C ASN A 50 -7.51 0.35 9.50
N LEU A 51 -6.86 0.21 8.35
CA LEU A 51 -5.61 -0.58 8.22
C LEU A 51 -4.37 0.14 8.77
N PHE A 52 -4.35 1.46 8.70
CA PHE A 52 -3.19 2.25 9.12
C PHE A 52 -3.22 2.48 10.64
N PRO A 53 -2.11 2.26 11.35
CA PRO A 53 -2.06 2.46 12.81
C PRO A 53 -2.28 3.91 13.23
N SER A 54 -1.88 4.87 12.39
CA SER A 54 -2.01 6.29 12.69
C SER A 54 -3.46 6.76 12.55
N LYS A 55 -3.91 7.59 13.50
CA LYS A 55 -5.18 8.32 13.42
C LYS A 55 -5.01 9.72 12.83
N ASN A 56 -3.78 10.15 12.56
CA ASN A 56 -3.48 11.44 11.99
C ASN A 56 -3.86 11.43 10.49
N PRO A 57 -4.84 12.24 10.04
CA PRO A 57 -5.25 12.26 8.64
C PRO A 57 -4.12 12.66 7.69
N ALA A 58 -3.19 13.50 8.13
CA ALA A 58 -2.05 13.92 7.30
C ALA A 58 -1.07 12.77 7.05
N GLU A 59 -0.85 11.89 8.02
CA GLU A 59 0.00 10.71 7.86
C GLU A 59 -0.68 9.67 6.95
N ILE A 60 -1.98 9.47 7.10
CA ILE A 60 -2.75 8.59 6.23
C ILE A 60 -2.68 9.10 4.79
N GLU A 61 -2.93 10.40 4.56
CA GLU A 61 -2.88 11.00 3.23
C GLU A 61 -1.48 10.91 2.62
N ARG A 62 -0.43 11.07 3.42
CA ARG A 62 0.95 10.86 2.96
C ARG A 62 1.16 9.43 2.46
N VAL A 63 0.74 8.41 3.22
CA VAL A 63 0.85 7.00 2.82
C VAL A 63 0.04 6.73 1.55
N LEU A 64 -1.18 7.23 1.44
CA LEU A 64 -2.02 7.07 0.24
C LEU A 64 -1.37 7.73 -0.98
N ASN A 65 -0.72 8.88 -0.81
CA ASN A 65 0.04 9.54 -1.88
C ASN A 65 1.25 8.73 -2.33
N SER A 66 2.01 8.14 -1.40
CA SER A 66 3.12 7.24 -1.72
C SER A 66 2.65 6.03 -2.53
N LEU A 67 1.53 5.42 -2.14
CA LEU A 67 0.92 4.32 -2.89
C LEU A 67 0.45 4.77 -4.29
N ARG A 68 -0.10 5.98 -4.41
CA ARG A 68 -0.52 6.55 -5.70
C ARG A 68 0.66 6.74 -6.64
N LYS A 69 1.77 7.29 -6.15
CA LYS A 69 3.02 7.42 -6.92
C LYS A 69 3.63 6.07 -7.29
N ALA A 70 3.47 5.07 -6.43
CA ALA A 70 3.86 3.69 -6.71
C ALA A 70 2.91 2.96 -7.70
N GLY A 71 1.87 3.63 -8.21
CA GLY A 71 1.02 3.14 -9.29
C GLY A 71 -0.31 2.52 -8.83
N LEU A 72 -0.65 2.60 -7.55
CA LEU A 72 -1.96 2.16 -7.06
C LEU A 72 -3.01 3.24 -7.34
N LYS A 73 -4.11 2.88 -8.01
CA LYS A 73 -5.18 3.80 -8.39
C LYS A 73 -6.24 3.94 -7.30
#